data_AF-A0A8T5FY87-F1
#
_entry.id   AF-A0A8T5FY87-F1
#
_cell.length_a   1.000
_cell.length_b   1.000
_cell.length_c   1.000
_cell.angle_alpha   90.00
_cell.angle_beta   90.00
_cell.angle_gamma   90.00
#
_symmetry.space_group_name_H-M   'P 1'
#
loop_
_entity.id
_entity.type
_entity.pdbx_description
1 polymer ?
#
loop_
_entity_poly.entity_id
_entity_poly.type
_entity_poly.pdbx_seq_one_letter_code
_entity_poly.pdbx_strand_id
1 'polypeptide(L)'
;MTPSKWINDYRLSKDIVEKLTNYDEIENFEADEYFVLIKIKKEEKIIELAVVDSNLKTDKQGKEYYEITHILKGKKPQDIYFPLSKINILKLNDHYAYVGKELQKAYDALMNDKKYVQV
;
A
#
# COMPACT_ATOMS: atom_id res chain seq x y z
N MET A 1 11.56 -5.59 17.57
CA MET A 1 10.11 -5.34 17.36
C MET A 1 9.67 -6.16 16.14
N THR A 2 8.78 -7.13 16.34
CA THR A 2 8.29 -8.02 15.27
C THR A 2 7.22 -7.33 14.43
N PRO A 3 7.31 -7.33 13.07
CA PRO A 3 6.37 -6.62 12.18
C PRO A 3 4.98 -7.27 12.01
N SER A 4 4.56 -8.20 12.87
CA SER A 4 3.47 -9.15 12.61
C SER A 4 2.09 -8.76 13.17
N LYS A 5 1.93 -7.60 13.82
CA LYS A 5 0.65 -7.21 14.48
C LYS A 5 -0.16 -6.09 13.81
N TRP A 6 0.28 -5.57 12.65
CA TRP A 6 -0.30 -4.35 12.07
C TRP A 6 -1.47 -4.60 11.10
N ILE A 7 -1.72 -5.86 10.72
CA ILE A 7 -2.80 -6.27 9.82
C ILE A 7 -3.59 -7.36 10.54
N ASN A 8 -4.44 -6.97 11.48
CA ASN A 8 -5.55 -7.82 11.90
C ASN A 8 -6.80 -7.23 11.24
N ASP A 9 -7.49 -8.06 10.46
CA ASP A 9 -8.84 -7.80 9.95
C ASP A 9 -9.02 -6.66 8.92
N TYR A 10 -8.14 -6.55 7.91
CA TYR A 10 -8.34 -5.60 6.80
C TYR A 10 -8.52 -4.13 7.23
N ARG A 11 -7.95 -3.73 8.38
CA ARG A 11 -8.03 -2.37 8.91
C ARG A 11 -6.65 -1.78 9.13
N LEU A 12 -6.48 -0.51 8.79
CA LEU A 12 -5.28 0.29 9.04
C LEU A 12 -5.65 1.45 9.96
N SER A 13 -5.04 1.55 11.14
CA SER A 13 -5.29 2.73 11.98
C SER A 13 -4.73 3.99 11.33
N LYS A 14 -5.40 5.12 11.53
CA LYS A 14 -5.01 6.42 11.00
C LYS A 14 -3.55 6.78 11.28
N ASP A 15 -3.10 6.63 12.53
CA ASP A 15 -1.71 6.91 12.94
C ASP A 15 -0.64 6.12 12.16
N ILE A 16 -0.99 4.96 11.61
CA ILE A 16 -0.06 4.15 10.80
C ILE A 16 0.04 4.74 9.40
N VAL A 17 -1.11 5.07 8.80
CA VAL A 17 -1.16 5.66 7.47
C VAL A 17 -0.38 6.96 7.48
N GLU A 18 -0.65 7.85 8.43
CA GLU A 18 0.05 9.13 8.59
C GLU A 18 1.58 8.97 8.76
N LYS A 19 2.06 7.89 9.38
CA LYS A 19 3.50 7.60 9.50
C LYS A 19 4.13 7.03 8.23
N LEU A 20 3.34 6.34 7.41
CA LEU A 20 3.81 5.69 6.18
C LEU A 20 3.78 6.63 4.98
N THR A 21 2.91 7.63 5.02
CA THR A 21 2.80 8.69 4.02
C THR A 21 3.54 9.93 4.51
N ASN A 22 4.67 10.30 3.90
CA ASN A 22 5.32 11.57 4.18
C ASN A 22 4.46 12.66 3.51
N TYR A 23 3.59 13.31 4.28
CA TYR A 23 2.51 14.19 3.81
C TYR A 23 3.06 15.54 3.31
N ASP A 24 3.41 15.62 2.03
CA ASP A 24 3.45 16.87 1.24
C ASP A 24 2.97 16.62 -0.21
N GLU A 25 3.06 15.39 -0.74
CA GLU A 25 2.64 15.07 -2.12
C GLU A 25 1.19 14.55 -2.26
N ILE A 26 0.46 14.37 -1.16
CA ILE A 26 -0.93 13.88 -1.17
C ILE A 26 -1.93 14.98 -1.58
N GLU A 27 -1.56 16.26 -1.52
CA GLU A 27 -2.44 17.36 -1.94
C GLU A 27 -2.87 17.28 -3.42
N ASN A 28 -2.10 16.57 -4.27
CA ASN A 28 -2.44 16.37 -5.69
C ASN A 28 -3.06 15.00 -6.00
N PHE A 29 -3.30 14.16 -4.99
CA PHE A 29 -4.12 12.96 -5.13
C PHE A 29 -5.60 13.40 -5.01
N GLU A 30 -6.07 14.20 -5.97
CA GLU A 30 -7.45 14.68 -6.01
C GLU A 30 -8.43 13.50 -5.90
N ALA A 31 -8.96 13.29 -4.69
CA ALA A 31 -10.10 12.48 -4.34
C ALA A 31 -10.22 11.10 -5.05
N ASP A 32 -9.12 10.35 -5.16
CA ASP A 32 -9.22 8.96 -5.54
C ASP A 32 -9.81 8.17 -4.35
N GLU A 33 -10.85 7.38 -4.60
CA GLU A 33 -11.55 6.56 -3.59
C GLU A 33 -10.61 5.58 -2.87
N TYR A 34 -9.41 5.36 -3.41
CA TYR A 34 -8.42 4.44 -2.90
C TYR A 34 -7.00 5.01 -2.97
N PHE A 35 -6.16 4.61 -2.02
CA PHE A 35 -4.71 4.75 -2.08
C PHE A 35 -4.02 3.38 -1.92
N VAL A 36 -2.72 3.32 -2.20
CA VAL A 36 -1.95 2.08 -2.05
C VAL A 36 -0.80 2.21 -1.06
N LEU A 37 -0.55 1.13 -0.33
CA LEU A 37 0.61 1.00 0.55
C LEU A 37 1.41 -0.22 0.13
N ILE A 38 2.72 -0.05 -0.05
CA ILE A 38 3.64 -1.12 -0.43
C ILE A 38 4.56 -1.47 0.74
N LYS A 39 4.77 -2.76 0.97
CA LYS A 39 5.67 -3.29 1.99
C LYS A 39 6.52 -4.41 1.43
N ILE A 40 7.78 -4.47 1.85
CA ILE A 40 8.66 -5.61 1.61
C ILE A 40 8.65 -6.53 2.82
N LYS A 41 8.43 -7.84 2.58
CA LYS A 41 8.65 -8.90 3.57
C LYS A 41 9.94 -9.62 3.21
N LYS A 42 11.04 -9.15 3.82
CA LYS A 42 12.40 -9.63 3.52
C LYS A 42 12.57 -11.14 3.74
N GLU A 43 12.05 -11.64 4.86
CA GLU A 43 12.13 -13.05 5.25
C GLU A 43 11.46 -13.98 4.20
N GLU A 44 10.32 -13.55 3.68
CA GLU A 44 9.54 -14.28 2.69
C GLU A 44 9.99 -13.99 1.24
N LYS A 45 10.87 -13.00 1.04
CA LYS A 45 11.27 -12.45 -0.26
C LYS A 45 10.08 -12.09 -1.16
N ILE A 46 9.09 -11.41 -0.57
CA ILE A 46 7.91 -10.92 -1.30
C ILE A 46 7.66 -9.43 -1.09
N ILE A 47 6.97 -8.84 -2.05
CA ILE A 47 6.38 -7.50 -1.99
C ILE A 47 4.88 -7.70 -1.72
N GLU A 48 4.31 -6.84 -0.89
CA GLU A 48 2.89 -6.78 -0.58
C GLU A 48 2.38 -5.39 -0.91
N LEU A 49 1.28 -5.30 -1.65
CA LEU A 49 0.56 -4.06 -1.92
C LEU A 49 -0.83 -4.18 -1.31
N ALA A 50 -1.17 -3.24 -0.44
CA ALA A 50 -2.51 -3.06 0.09
C ALA A 50 -3.21 -1.93 -0.68
N VAL A 51 -4.43 -2.19 -1.15
CA VAL A 51 -5.34 -1.15 -1.64
C VAL A 51 -6.23 -0.75 -0.48
N VAL A 52 -6.28 0.54 -0.20
CA VAL A 52 -6.91 1.10 1.00
C VAL A 52 -7.98 2.08 0.58
N ASP A 53 -9.20 1.89 1.07
CA ASP A 53 -10.31 2.84 0.95
C ASP A 53 -9.93 4.15 1.65
N SER A 54 -9.99 5.26 0.92
CA SER A 54 -9.69 6.60 1.40
C SER A 54 -10.70 7.09 2.46
N ASN A 55 -11.85 6.42 2.61
CA ASN A 55 -12.85 6.76 3.61
C ASN A 55 -12.42 6.31 5.01
N LEU A 56 -12.23 7.29 5.90
CA LEU A 56 -11.98 7.03 7.31
C LEU A 56 -13.26 6.52 8.01
N LYS A 57 -13.13 5.39 8.71
CA LYS A 57 -14.22 4.70 9.41
C LYS A 57 -13.95 4.69 10.91
N THR A 58 -15.00 4.59 11.71
CA THR A 58 -14.90 4.51 13.18
C THR A 58 -15.53 3.21 13.66
N ASP A 59 -14.82 2.47 14.52
CA ASP A 59 -15.36 1.24 15.09
C ASP A 59 -16.32 1.51 16.26
N LYS A 60 -16.90 0.44 16.82
CA LYS A 60 -17.85 0.52 17.94
C LYS A 60 -17.21 1.04 19.23
N GLN A 61 -15.89 1.09 19.29
CA GLN A 61 -15.07 1.55 20.41
C GLN A 61 -14.58 2.99 20.19
N GLY A 62 -14.97 3.65 19.10
CA GLY A 62 -14.59 5.03 18.80
C GLY A 62 -13.20 5.16 18.15
N LYS A 63 -12.60 4.07 17.67
CA LYS A 63 -11.27 4.11 17.04
C LYS A 63 -11.38 4.31 15.53
N GLU A 64 -10.61 5.26 15.01
CA GLU A 64 -10.55 5.56 13.57
C GLU A 64 -9.62 4.61 12.81
N TYR A 65 -10.06 4.15 11.63
CA TYR A 65 -9.33 3.26 10.74
C TYR A 65 -9.71 3.45 9.27
N TYR A 66 -8.79 3.14 8.38
CA TYR A 66 -9.03 2.95 6.95
C TYR A 66 -9.22 1.45 6.65
N GLU A 67 -10.07 1.13 5.68
CA GLU A 67 -10.33 -0.26 5.29
C GLU A 67 -9.40 -0.68 4.15
N ILE A 68 -8.72 -1.81 4.30
CA ILE A 68 -7.99 -2.47 3.23
C ILE A 68 -8.99 -3.26 2.39
N THR A 69 -9.18 -2.90 1.13
CA THR A 69 -10.09 -3.63 0.25
C THR A 69 -9.41 -4.83 -0.41
N HIS A 70 -8.12 -4.71 -0.74
CA HIS A 70 -7.37 -5.77 -1.42
C HIS A 70 -5.95 -5.87 -0.89
N ILE A 71 -5.41 -7.09 -0.87
CA ILE A 71 -4.00 -7.35 -0.61
C ILE A 71 -3.46 -8.21 -1.74
N LEU A 72 -2.49 -7.68 -2.47
CA LEU A 72 -1.79 -8.36 -3.54
C LEU A 72 -0.35 -8.65 -3.10
N LYS A 73 0.14 -9.85 -3.41
CA LYS A 73 1.48 -10.29 -3.00
C LYS A 73 2.18 -10.95 -4.17
N GLY A 74 3.47 -10.70 -4.29
CA GLY A 74 4.27 -11.20 -5.41
C GLY A 74 5.75 -11.22 -5.13
N LYS A 75 6.49 -12.03 -5.89
CA LYS A 75 7.96 -12.03 -5.85
C LYS A 75 8.53 -11.01 -6.84
N LYS A 76 7.76 -10.64 -7.86
CA LYS A 76 8.11 -9.66 -8.90
C LYS A 76 7.03 -8.57 -8.99
N PRO A 77 7.37 -7.35 -9.46
CA PRO A 77 6.40 -6.27 -9.65
C PRO A 77 5.18 -6.69 -10.49
N GLN A 78 5.41 -7.41 -11.59
CA GLN A 78 4.37 -7.90 -12.50
C GLN A 78 3.34 -8.83 -11.84
N ASP A 79 3.74 -9.56 -10.79
CA ASP A 79 2.84 -10.47 -10.05
C ASP A 79 1.78 -9.68 -9.27
N ILE A 80 2.01 -8.38 -9.03
CA ILE A 80 1.11 -7.46 -8.33
C ILE A 80 0.43 -6.52 -9.33
N TYR A 81 1.20 -5.96 -10.26
CA TYR A 81 0.72 -4.95 -11.21
C TYR A 81 -0.40 -5.48 -12.12
N PHE A 82 -0.24 -6.68 -12.69
CA PHE A 82 -1.26 -7.23 -13.59
C PHE A 82 -2.56 -7.62 -12.88
N PRO A 83 -2.56 -8.23 -11.68
CA PRO A 83 -3.79 -8.38 -10.92
C PRO A 83 -4.44 -7.04 -10.56
N LEU A 84 -3.66 -6.03 -10.17
CA LEU A 84 -4.19 -4.70 -9.84
C LEU A 84 -4.87 -4.02 -11.04
N SER A 85 -4.32 -4.16 -12.25
CA SER A 85 -4.94 -3.62 -13.46
C SER A 85 -6.24 -4.33 -13.84
N LYS A 86 -6.37 -5.62 -13.49
CA LYS A 86 -7.61 -6.38 -13.71
C LYS A 86 -8.73 -6.00 -12.73
N ILE A 87 -8.39 -5.57 -11.51
CA ILE A 87 -9.38 -5.13 -10.50
C ILE A 87 -9.93 -3.74 -10.87
N ASN A 88 -9.24 -2.98 -11.72
CA ASN A 88 -9.68 -1.69 -12.27
C ASN A 88 -10.10 -0.67 -11.18
N ILE A 89 -9.39 -0.68 -10.05
CA ILE A 89 -9.70 0.14 -8.88
C ILE A 89 -9.06 1.53 -8.93
N LEU A 90 -8.00 1.69 -9.72
CA LEU A 90 -7.35 2.98 -9.95
C LEU A 90 -7.97 3.58 -11.21
N LYS A 91 -8.50 4.81 -11.12
CA LYS A 91 -9.24 5.43 -12.22
C LYS A 91 -8.33 6.09 -13.26
N LEU A 92 -7.14 6.54 -12.85
CA LEU A 92 -6.20 7.27 -13.68
C LEU A 92 -5.00 6.41 -14.09
N ASN A 93 -4.60 6.50 -15.37
CA ASN A 93 -3.41 5.83 -15.89
C ASN A 93 -2.12 6.25 -15.14
N ASP A 94 -2.08 7.50 -14.66
CA ASP A 94 -0.95 8.02 -13.91
C ASP A 94 -0.78 7.31 -12.56
N HIS A 95 -1.87 6.87 -11.93
CA HIS A 95 -1.80 6.08 -10.70
C HIS A 95 -1.21 4.70 -10.98
N TYR A 96 -1.61 4.06 -12.08
CA TYR A 96 -0.97 2.82 -12.51
C TYR A 96 0.53 3.03 -12.77
N ALA A 97 0.92 4.09 -13.48
CA ALA A 97 2.34 4.39 -13.73
C ALA A 97 3.14 4.60 -12.41
N TYR A 98 2.58 5.35 -11.47
CA TYR A 98 3.14 5.55 -10.13
C TYR A 98 3.31 4.22 -9.39
N VAL A 99 2.27 3.37 -9.36
CA VAL A 99 2.34 2.06 -8.69
C VAL A 99 3.41 1.18 -9.34
N GLY A 100 3.52 1.18 -10.66
CA GLY A 100 4.58 0.45 -11.37
C GLY A 100 5.97 0.88 -10.92
N LYS A 101 6.20 2.19 -10.81
CA LYS A 101 7.47 2.78 -10.33
C LYS A 101 7.79 2.36 -8.90
N GLU A 102 6.83 2.49 -7.97
CA GLU A 102 7.07 2.14 -6.56
C GLU A 102 7.22 0.61 -6.36
N LEU A 103 6.51 -0.22 -7.12
CA LEU A 103 6.71 -1.67 -7.11
C LEU A 103 8.11 -2.06 -7.59
N GLN A 104 8.62 -1.41 -8.64
CA GLN A 104 9.98 -1.66 -9.12
C GLN A 104 11.02 -1.23 -8.07
N LYS A 105 10.85 -0.05 -7.46
CA LYS A 105 11.72 0.42 -6.37
C LYS A 105 11.69 -0.52 -5.16
N ALA A 106 10.53 -1.05 -4.80
CA ALA A 106 10.40 -2.06 -3.75
C ALA A 106 11.12 -3.36 -4.13
N TYR A 107 10.99 -3.81 -5.37
CA TYR A 107 11.71 -4.98 -5.86
C TYR A 107 13.22 -4.78 -5.82
N ASP A 108 13.73 -3.65 -6.30
CA ASP A 108 15.15 -3.34 -6.27
C ASP A 108 15.67 -3.27 -4.83
N ALA A 109 14.91 -2.67 -3.92
CA ALA A 109 15.27 -2.66 -2.50
C ALA A 109 15.31 -4.08 -1.91
N LEU A 110 14.35 -4.94 -2.24
CA LEU A 110 14.33 -6.34 -1.80
C LEU A 110 15.54 -7.11 -2.34
N MET A 111 15.86 -6.97 -3.62
CA MET A 111 16.96 -7.68 -4.29
C MET A 111 18.34 -7.24 -3.79
N ASN A 112 18.46 -5.99 -3.34
CA ASN A 112 19.71 -5.42 -2.84
C ASN A 112 19.79 -5.37 -1.30
N ASP A 113 18.86 -6.02 -0.60
CA ASP A 113 18.72 -5.99 0.88
C ASP A 113 18.65 -4.56 1.48
N LYS A 114 18.20 -3.58 0.70
CA LYS A 114 18.05 -2.19 1.14
C LYS A 114 16.73 -1.98 1.89
N LYS A 115 16.64 -0.87 2.62
CA LYS A 115 15.37 -0.42 3.21
C LYS A 115 14.53 0.26 2.11
N TYR A 116 13.29 -0.17 1.97
CA TYR A 116 12.31 0.51 1.13
C TYR A 116 11.54 1.54 1.93
N VAL A 117 11.35 2.70 1.32
CA VAL A 117 10.50 3.78 1.81
C VAL A 117 9.68 4.22 0.60
N GLN A 118 8.35 4.17 0.74
CA GLN A 118 7.44 4.72 -0.25
C GLN A 118 7.55 6.24 -0.22
N VAL A 119 7.62 6.87 -1.39
CA VAL A 119 7.68 8.34 -1.53
C VAL A 119 6.47 8.75 -2.33
#